data_AF-A0AAD8EJ96-F1
#
_entry.id   AF-A0AAD8EJ96-F1
#
_cell.length_a   1.000
_cell.length_b   1.000
_cell.length_c   1.000
_cell.angle_alpha   90.00
_cell.angle_beta   90.00
_cell.angle_gamma   90.00
#
_symmetry.space_group_name_H-M   'P 1'
#
loop_
_entity.id
_entity.type
_entity.pdbx_description
1 polymer ?
#
loop_
_entity_poly.entity_id
_entity_poly.type
_entity_poly.pdbx_seq_one_letter_code
_entity_poly.pdbx_strand_id
1 'polypeptide(L)' 'ATDVYNEETNSYVDVGITHLTEMIGVAAYSCEDCSDSYPGNVMIIVNRNKFERYATLVQSEIFIESQLLNDLPDILITE' A
#
# COMPACT_ATOMS: atom_id res chain seq x y z
N ALA A 1 4.41 6.29 10.88
CA ALA A 1 5.71 5.92 10.28
C ALA A 1 5.42 4.93 9.17
N THR A 2 6.05 5.09 8.00
CA THR A 2 5.81 4.23 6.83
C THR A 2 6.93 3.24 6.57
N ASP A 3 7.97 3.23 7.40
CA ASP A 3 9.11 2.32 7.29
C ASP A 3 8.81 1.00 8.03
N VAL A 4 8.98 -0.12 7.35
CA VAL A 4 8.77 -1.49 7.85
C VAL A 4 10.09 -2.25 7.72
N TYR A 5 10.42 -3.07 8.71
CA TYR A 5 11.62 -3.91 8.64
C TYR A 5 11.36 -5.11 7.72
N ASN A 6 12.24 -5.31 6.74
CA ASN A 6 12.22 -6.46 5.84
C ASN A 6 13.41 -7.38 6.19
N GLU A 7 13.10 -8.62 6.55
CA GLU A 7 14.10 -9.61 6.98
C GLU A 7 14.95 -10.15 5.83
N GLU A 8 14.38 -10.32 4.65
CA GLU A 8 15.06 -10.85 3.46
C GLU A 8 16.21 -9.94 2.99
N THR A 9 15.98 -8.63 3.07
CA THR A 9 16.96 -7.58 2.71
C THR A 9 17.72 -7.04 3.92
N ASN A 10 17.35 -7.44 5.13
CA ASN A 10 17.90 -6.96 6.40
C ASN A 10 17.93 -5.42 6.48
N SER A 11 16.85 -4.76 6.05
CA SER A 11 16.77 -3.30 5.89
C SER A 11 15.36 -2.75 6.17
N TYR A 12 15.26 -1.44 6.39
CA TYR A 12 13.97 -0.76 6.49
C TYR A 12 13.51 -0.34 5.09
N VAL A 13 12.32 -0.79 4.71
CA VAL A 13 11.68 -0.53 3.42
C VAL A 13 10.36 0.21 3.61
N ASP A 14 9.81 0.79 2.55
CA ASP A 14 8.49 1.40 2.59
C ASP A 14 7.38 0.36 2.75
N VAL A 15 6.34 0.72 3.51
CA VAL A 15 5.11 -0.06 3.60
C VAL A 15 4.54 -0.32 2.20
N GLY A 16 4.17 -1.57 1.94
CA GLY A 16 3.57 -1.97 0.67
C GLY A 16 2.25 -1.26 0.42
N ILE A 17 1.96 -1.01 -0.86
CA ILE A 17 0.76 -0.28 -1.31
C ILE A 17 -0.52 -0.99 -0.86
N THR A 18 -0.55 -2.32 -0.91
CA THR A 18 -1.69 -3.12 -0.47
C THR A 18 -2.00 -2.88 1.00
N HIS A 19 -0.97 -2.97 1.87
CA HIS A 19 -1.14 -2.76 3.30
C HIS A 19 -1.56 -1.33 3.63
N LEU A 20 -0.98 -0.34 2.94
CA LEU A 20 -1.39 1.05 3.08
C LEU A 20 -2.86 1.26 2.72
N THR A 21 -3.32 0.66 1.61
CA THR A 21 -4.71 0.76 1.14
C THR A 21 -5.67 0.10 2.12
N GLU A 22 -5.29 -1.05 2.69
CA GLU A 22 -6.07 -1.71 3.75
C GLU A 22 -6.21 -0.81 4.99
N MET A 23 -5.12 -0.20 5.46
CA MET A 23 -5.14 0.71 6.60
C MET A 23 -6.02 1.94 6.34
N ILE A 24 -5.97 2.49 5.13
CA ILE A 24 -6.86 3.59 4.69
C ILE A 24 -8.32 3.12 4.70
N GLY A 25 -8.60 1.92 4.20
CA GLY A 25 -9.94 1.35 4.09
C GLY A 25 -10.64 1.19 5.43
N VAL A 26 -9.89 0.89 6.50
CA VAL A 26 -10.44 0.77 7.87
C VAL A 26 -10.96 2.10 8.42
N ALA A 27 -10.44 3.24 7.95
CA ALA A 27 -10.80 4.54 8.50
C ALA A 27 -12.24 4.95 8.20
N ALA A 28 -12.81 4.48 7.08
CA ALA A 28 -14.20 4.70 6.74
C ALA A 28 -15.04 3.55 7.29
N TYR A 29 -16.14 3.88 7.97
CA TYR A 29 -17.10 2.89 8.45
C TYR A 29 -18.41 3.02 7.71
N SER A 30 -18.87 1.92 7.11
CA SER A 30 -20.20 1.81 6.50
C SER A 30 -21.01 0.80 7.29
N CYS A 31 -22.14 1.23 7.83
CA CYS A 31 -23.08 0.35 8.49
C CYS A 31 -24.02 -0.26 7.45
N GLU A 32 -23.87 -1.54 7.16
CA GLU A 32 -24.68 -2.24 6.15
C GLU A 32 -26.17 -2.28 6.54
N ASP A 33 -26.48 -2.46 7.83
CA ASP A 33 -27.86 -2.59 8.32
C ASP A 33 -28.60 -1.25 8.46
N CYS A 34 -27.85 -0.16 8.71
CA CYS A 34 -28.43 1.15 9.00
C CYS A 34 -28.29 2.17 7.87
N SER A 35 -27.68 1.80 6.74
CA SER A 35 -27.45 2.67 5.56
C SER A 35 -26.67 3.96 5.88
N ASP A 36 -26.05 4.04 7.05
CA ASP A 36 -25.24 5.17 7.48
C ASP A 36 -23.78 4.96 7.06
N SER A 37 -23.17 6.02 6.50
CA SER A 37 -21.75 6.06 6.18
C SER A 37 -21.07 7.17 6.96
N TYR A 38 -19.99 6.81 7.66
CA TYR A 38 -19.21 7.72 8.47
C TYR A 38 -17.86 7.97 7.77
N PRO A 39 -17.63 9.17 7.21
CA PRO A 39 -16.39 9.46 6.52
C PRO A 39 -15.21 9.44 7.51
N GLY A 40 -14.19 8.66 7.16
CA GLY A 40 -12.93 8.58 7.89
C GLY A 40 -11.97 9.69 7.47
N ASN A 41 -11.26 10.26 8.44
CA ASN A 41 -10.09 11.10 8.16
C ASN A 41 -8.82 10.25 8.32
N VAL A 42 -8.01 10.18 7.27
CA VAL A 42 -6.73 9.46 7.31
C VAL A 42 -5.58 10.43 7.36
N MET A 43 -4.62 10.18 8.25
CA MET A 43 -3.37 10.92 8.35
C MET A 43 -2.20 9.97 8.12
N ILE A 44 -1.40 10.24 7.10
CA ILE A 44 -0.20 9.47 6.78
C ILE A 44 1.01 10.33 7.12
N ILE A 45 1.84 9.85 8.07
CA ILE A 45 3.06 10.55 8.49
C ILE A 45 4.25 9.94 7.75
N VAL A 46 4.82 10.71 6.82
CA VAL A 46 5.94 10.34 5.95
C VAL A 46 7.10 11.31 6.09
N ASN A 47 8.30 10.85 5.75
CA ASN A 47 9.43 11.75 5.53
C ASN A 47 9.17 12.62 4.29
N ARG A 48 9.69 13.85 4.29
CA ARG A 48 9.53 14.82 3.21
C ARG A 48 9.96 14.27 1.85
N ASN A 49 11.00 13.46 1.80
CA ASN A 49 11.49 12.85 0.55
C ASN A 49 10.51 11.83 -0.08
N LYS A 50 9.55 11.32 0.69
CA LYS A 50 8.58 10.32 0.25
C LYS A 50 7.18 10.92 -0.01
N PHE A 51 6.97 12.20 0.31
CA PHE A 51 5.66 12.84 0.25
C PHE A 51 4.95 12.67 -1.10
N GLU A 52 5.63 13.04 -2.20
CA GLU A 52 5.07 12.98 -3.55
C GLU A 52 4.60 11.55 -3.89
N ARG A 53 5.41 10.54 -3.59
CA ARG A 53 5.05 9.14 -3.81
C ARG A 53 3.74 8.79 -3.11
N TYR A 54 3.62 9.07 -1.81
CA TYR A 54 2.39 8.76 -1.06
C TYR A 54 1.19 9.63 -1.48
N ALA A 55 1.41 10.86 -1.94
CA ALA A 55 0.35 11.71 -2.49
C ALA A 55 -0.24 11.11 -3.77
N THR A 56 0.60 10.62 -4.70
CA THR A 56 0.17 9.91 -5.91
C THR A 56 -0.57 8.61 -5.55
N LEU A 57 -0.14 7.89 -4.51
CA LEU A 57 -0.81 6.66 -4.06
C LEU A 57 -2.27 6.93 -3.65
N VAL A 58 -2.51 7.99 -2.86
CA VAL A 58 -3.85 8.34 -2.37
C VAL A 58 -4.75 8.86 -3.49
N GLN A 59 -4.19 9.50 -4.51
CA GLN A 59 -4.95 10.04 -5.64
C GLN A 59 -5.32 8.98 -6.69
N SER A 60 -4.99 7.70 -6.48
CA SER A 60 -5.23 6.59 -7.42
C SER A 60 -4.53 6.76 -8.78
N GLU A 61 -3.46 7.54 -8.83
CA GLU A 61 -2.67 7.80 -10.04
C GLU A 61 -1.54 6.78 -10.25
N ILE A 62 -1.64 5.62 -9.61
CA ILE A 62 -0.58 4.60 -9.61
C ILE A 62 -0.77 3.65 -10.80
N PHE A 63 0.29 3.46 -11.58
CA PHE A 63 0.33 2.42 -12.60
C PHE A 63 0.73 1.08 -11.96
N ILE A 64 -0.09 0.04 -12.16
CA ILE A 64 0.24 -1.32 -11.72
C ILE A 64 1.13 -1.95 -12.78
N GLU A 65 2.42 -2.08 -12.47
CA GLU A 65 3.41 -2.71 -13.35
C GLU A 65 3.60 -4.18 -13.00
N SER A 66 3.78 -5.01 -14.03
CA SER A 66 4.08 -6.43 -13.85
C SER A 66 5.48 -6.62 -13.27
N GLN A 67 5.58 -7.44 -12.21
CA GLN A 67 6.84 -7.87 -11.63
C GLN A 67 7.29 -9.25 -12.14
N LEU A 68 6.62 -9.81 -13.17
CA LEU A 68 6.85 -11.15 -13.69
C LEU A 68 8.32 -11.43 -14.04
N LEU A 69 9.04 -10.41 -14.52
CA LEU A 69 10.45 -10.56 -14.92
C LEU A 69 11.38 -10.91 -13.75
N ASN A 70 11.02 -10.57 -12.51
CA ASN A 70 11.83 -10.87 -11.33
C ASN A 70 11.80 -12.37 -11.00
N ASP A 71 10.65 -13.00 -11.21
CA ASP A 71 10.38 -14.39 -10.81
C ASP A 71 10.31 -15.34 -12.03
N LEU A 72 10.56 -14.80 -13.23
CA LEU A 72 10.45 -15.52 -14.50
C LEU A 72 11.23 -16.85 -14.52
N PRO A 73 12.49 -16.94 -14.03
CA PRO A 73 13.23 -18.19 -14.03
C PRO A 73 12.53 -19.29 -13.21
N ASP A 74 12.00 -18.95 -12.04
CA ASP A 74 11.35 -19.91 -11.14
C ASP A 74 9.99 -20.36 -11.67
N ILE A 75 9.24 -19.43 -12.28
CA ILE A 75 7.95 -19.71 -12.92
C ILE A 75 8.13 -20.66 -14.11
N LEU A 76 9.14 -20.43 -14.96
CA LEU A 76 9.45 -21.27 -16.12
C LEU A 76 9.88 -22.70 -15.75
N ILE A 77 10.50 -22.89 -14.58
CA ILE A 77 10.94 -24.21 -14.11
C ILE A 77 9.76 -25.01 -13.52
N THR A 78 8.69 -24.32 -13.11
CA THR A 78 7.54 -24.93 -12.43
C THR A 78 6.44 -25.39 -13.41
N GLU A 79 6.37 -24.84 -14.62
CA GLU A 79 5.50 -25.34 -15.72
C GLU A 79 6.08 -26.59 -16.41
#